data_AF-A0A924CBU1-F1
#
_entry.id   AF-A0A924CBU1-F1
#
_cell.length_a   1.000
_cell.length_b   1.000
_cell.length_c   1.000
_cell.angle_alpha   90.00
_cell.angle_beta   90.00
_cell.angle_gamma   90.00
#
_symmetry.space_group_name_H-M   'P 1'
#
loop_
_entity.id
_entity.type
_entity.pdbx_description
1 polymer ?
#
loop_
_entity_poly.entity_id
_entity_poly.type
_entity_poly.pdbx_seq_one_letter_code
_entity_poly.pdbx_strand_id
1 'polypeptide(L)' 'MLKFNRGMGGLHHLAYLTDGLDAKAVELAAAGMRFIQDKHVSGAGPFRCNFLSPIYTRGLTVEYIELI' A
#
# COMPACT_ATOMS: atom_id res chain seq x y z
N MET A 1 21.70 -12.71 1.91
CA MET A 1 20.59 -12.84 0.93
C MET A 1 19.45 -13.59 1.58
N LEU A 2 18.21 -13.11 1.45
CA LEU A 2 17.03 -13.85 1.90
C LEU A 2 16.84 -15.08 1.00
N LYS A 3 16.61 -16.26 1.59
CA LYS A 3 16.38 -17.51 0.83
C LYS A 3 14.91 -17.58 0.42
N PHE A 4 14.64 -17.93 -0.84
CA PHE A 4 13.27 -18.22 -1.28
C PHE A 4 12.68 -19.34 -0.42
N ASN A 5 11.53 -19.06 0.20
CA ASN A 5 10.94 -19.94 1.22
C ASN A 5 10.08 -21.07 0.62
N ARG A 6 10.20 -21.35 -0.68
CA ARG A 6 9.54 -22.48 -1.37
C ARG A 6 8.00 -22.47 -1.24
N GLY A 7 7.39 -21.29 -1.17
CA GLY A 7 5.93 -21.16 -1.17
C GLY A 7 5.28 -21.39 0.19
N MET A 8 6.05 -21.37 1.29
CA MET A 8 5.54 -21.51 2.66
C MET A 8 4.65 -20.35 3.15
N GLY A 9 4.29 -19.40 2.28
CA GLY A 9 3.60 -18.16 2.65
C GLY A 9 4.48 -17.21 3.45
N GLY A 10 3.89 -16.15 4.02
CA GLY A 10 4.61 -15.17 4.83
C GLY A 10 3.88 -13.83 4.91
N LEU A 11 4.50 -12.86 5.59
CA LEU A 11 3.99 -11.49 5.60
C LEU A 11 3.99 -10.94 4.17
N HIS A 12 2.82 -10.55 3.67
CA HIS A 12 2.66 -10.10 2.29
C HIS A 12 2.75 -8.57 2.17
N HIS A 13 2.05 -7.84 3.05
CA HIS A 13 2.08 -6.37 3.14
C HIS A 13 1.64 -5.94 4.54
N LEU A 14 1.79 -4.65 4.82
CA LEU A 14 1.20 -3.99 5.98
C LEU A 14 0.17 -2.96 5.52
N ALA A 15 -0.99 -2.96 6.16
CA ALA A 15 -2.06 -1.99 5.91
C ALA A 15 -2.08 -0.93 7.01
N TYR A 16 -2.03 0.34 6.62
CA TYR A 16 -2.13 1.48 7.53
C TYR A 16 -3.42 2.26 7.26
N LEU A 17 -4.15 2.53 8.34
CA LEU A 17 -5.29 3.44 8.29
C LEU A 17 -4.79 4.86 8.02
N THR A 18 -5.45 5.56 7.11
CA THR A 18 -5.24 6.97 6.80
C THR A 18 -6.55 7.74 6.94
N ASP A 19 -6.46 9.04 7.21
CA ASP A 19 -7.62 9.94 7.31
C ASP A 19 -8.24 10.27 5.93
N GLY A 20 -7.55 9.89 4.84
CA GLY A 20 -8.03 10.03 3.47
C GLY A 20 -6.97 9.60 2.44
N LEU A 21 -7.39 8.85 1.43
CA LEU A 21 -6.49 8.35 0.38
C LEU A 21 -6.05 9.44 -0.60
N ASP A 22 -6.93 10.40 -0.89
CA ASP A 22 -6.59 11.52 -1.78
C ASP A 22 -5.52 12.44 -1.15
N ALA A 23 -5.69 12.76 0.13
CA ALA A 23 -4.69 13.53 0.88
C ALA A 23 -3.35 12.77 0.95
N LYS A 24 -3.39 11.45 1.22
CA LYS A 24 -2.20 10.61 1.22
C LYS A 24 -1.53 10.54 -0.16
N ALA A 25 -2.29 10.51 -1.25
CA ALA A 25 -1.74 10.55 -2.60
C ALA A 25 -0.95 11.82 -2.86
N VAL A 26 -1.46 12.98 -2.42
CA VAL A 26 -0.77 14.28 -2.52
C VAL A 26 0.52 14.28 -1.69
N GLU A 27 0.48 13.79 -0.46
CA GLU A 27 1.66 13.66 0.40
C GLU A 27 2.74 12.78 -0.23
N LEU A 28 2.35 11.63 -0.77
CA LEU A 28 3.25 10.72 -1.46
C LEU A 28 3.85 11.37 -2.71
N ALA A 29 3.03 12.07 -3.50
CA ALA A 29 3.49 12.77 -4.71
C ALA A 29 4.50 13.88 -4.38
N ALA A 30 4.29 14.63 -3.29
CA ALA A 30 5.23 15.64 -2.81
C ALA A 30 6.60 15.04 -2.44
N ALA A 31 6.63 13.76 -2.05
CA ALA A 31 7.84 13.00 -1.78
C ALA A 31 8.35 12.19 -3.01
N GLY A 32 7.83 12.44 -4.21
CA GLY A 32 8.24 11.78 -5.45
C GLY A 32 7.77 10.33 -5.58
N MET A 33 6.76 9.94 -4.79
CA MET A 33 6.18 8.61 -4.79
C MET A 33 4.79 8.62 -5.44
N ARG A 34 4.29 7.46 -5.81
CA ARG A 34 2.91 7.30 -6.29
C ARG A 34 2.34 5.97 -5.86
N PHE A 35 1.02 5.94 -5.70
CA PHE A 35 0.28 4.70 -5.60
C PHE A 35 0.39 3.86 -6.87
N ILE A 36 0.14 2.56 -6.73
CA ILE A 36 0.18 1.60 -7.85
C ILE A 36 -1.02 1.80 -8.77
N GLN A 37 -2.20 2.05 -8.21
CA GLN A 37 -3.42 2.28 -8.99
C GLN A 37 -3.69 3.77 -9.16
N ASP A 38 -4.13 4.17 -10.35
CA ASP A 38 -4.53 5.55 -10.64
C ASP A 38 -5.80 5.98 -9.87
N LYS A 39 -6.67 5.01 -9.55
CA LYS A 39 -7.88 5.21 -8.76
C LYS A 39 -7.85 4.28 -7.55
N HIS A 40 -8.26 4.81 -6.39
CA HIS A 40 -8.45 3.99 -5.19
C HIS A 40 -9.52 2.92 -5.45
N VAL A 41 -9.28 1.72 -4.93
CA VAL A 41 -10.14 0.55 -5.16
C VAL A 41 -10.90 0.20 -3.89
N SER A 42 -12.00 -0.53 -4.04
CA SER A 42 -12.68 -1.13 -2.88
C SER A 42 -11.79 -2.20 -2.26
N GLY A 43 -11.63 -2.15 -0.94
CA GLY A 43 -10.90 -3.14 -0.18
C GLY A 43 -11.71 -4.41 0.09
N ALA A 44 -11.17 -5.27 0.96
CA ALA A 44 -11.82 -6.52 1.37
C ALA A 44 -13.02 -6.33 2.33
N GLY A 45 -13.34 -5.08 2.70
CA GLY A 45 -14.40 -4.72 3.64
C GLY A 45 -14.97 -3.33 3.35
N PRO A 46 -15.61 -2.65 4.32
CA PRO A 46 -16.20 -1.32 4.15
C PRO A 46 -15.12 -0.22 4.17
N PHE A 47 -14.13 -0.35 3.30
CA PHE A 47 -13.03 0.60 3.16
C PHE A 47 -12.56 0.66 1.72
N ARG A 48 -11.97 1.79 1.33
CA ARG A 48 -11.21 1.96 0.10
C ARG A 48 -9.73 1.79 0.40
N CYS A 49 -8.94 1.37 -0.59
CA CYS A 49 -7.50 1.25 -0.42
C CYS A 49 -6.71 1.57 -1.68
N ASN A 50 -5.40 1.76 -1.48
CA ASN A 50 -4.42 1.76 -2.55
C ASN A 50 -3.06 1.32 -1.99
N PHE A 51 -2.15 0.92 -2.87
CA PHE A 51 -0.87 0.34 -2.49
C PHE A 51 0.29 1.22 -2.91
N LEU A 52 1.27 1.35 -2.03
CA LEU A 52 2.58 1.92 -2.32
C LEU A 52 3.55 0.79 -2.68
N SER A 53 4.21 0.95 -3.81
CA SER A 53 5.13 -0.05 -4.36
C SER A 53 6.34 -0.28 -3.44
N PRO A 54 6.82 -1.54 -3.30
CA PRO A 54 8.00 -1.87 -2.51
C PRO A 54 9.28 -1.14 -2.95
N ILE A 55 9.31 -0.57 -4.16
CA ILE A 55 10.42 0.25 -4.65
C ILE A 55 10.66 1.49 -3.76
N TYR A 56 9.61 1.99 -3.10
CA TYR A 56 9.68 3.20 -2.26
C TYR A 56 9.92 2.88 -0.79
N THR A 57 9.78 1.63 -0.38
CA THR A 57 9.66 1.19 1.02
C THR A 57 10.65 0.08 1.37
N ARG A 58 11.78 0.03 0.66
CA ARG A 58 12.87 -0.94 0.88
C ARG A 58 12.41 -2.41 0.83
N GLY A 59 11.50 -2.72 -0.10
CA GLY A 59 11.07 -4.09 -0.38
C GLY A 59 9.76 -4.52 0.27
N LEU A 60 9.08 -3.65 1.03
CA LEU A 60 7.80 -3.98 1.67
C LEU A 60 6.62 -3.32 0.96
N THR A 61 5.69 -4.10 0.42
CA THR A 61 4.44 -3.53 -0.07
C THR A 61 3.64 -2.93 1.09
N VAL A 62 3.18 -1.69 0.93
CA VAL A 62 2.38 -1.00 1.95
C VAL A 62 1.01 -0.68 1.36
N GLU A 63 -0.05 -1.05 2.07
CA GLU A 63 -1.42 -0.66 1.77
C GLU A 63 -1.81 0.53 2.64
N TYR A 64 -2.47 1.53 2.06
CA TYR A 64 -3.18 2.55 2.81
C TYR A 64 -4.67 2.31 2.67
N ILE A 65 -5.39 2.39 3.78
CA ILE A 65 -6.84 2.13 3.84
C ILE A 65 -7.57 3.35 4.40
N GLU A 66 -8.77 3.60 3.89
CA GLU A 66 -9.69 4.65 4.36
C GLU A 66 -11.07 4.02 4.53
N LEU A 67 -11.62 4.09 5.75
CA LEU A 67 -12.95 3.56 6.06
C LEU A 67 -14.03 4.38 5.33
N ILE A 68 -15.11 3.70 4.90
CA ILE A 68 -16.28 4.31 4.25
C ILE A 68 -17.32 4.72 5.29
#